data_AF-A0A1Z9QRP4-F1
#
_entry.id   AF-A0A1Z9QRP4-F1
#
_cell.length_a   1.000
_cell.length_b   1.000
_cell.length_c   1.000
_cell.angle_alpha   90.00
_cell.angle_beta   90.00
_cell.angle_gamma   90.00
#
_symmetry.space_group_name_H-M   'P 1'
#
loop_
_entity.id
_entity.type
_entity.pdbx_description
1 polymer ?
#
loop_
_entity_poly.entity_id
_entity_poly.type
_entity_poly.pdbx_seq_one_letter_code
_entity_poly.pdbx_strand_id
1 'polypeptide(L)'
;MLTRFAVLGTACLAAVLGVGLWRSEHFQALDYDDLHRFDVGKHRITIETRSFAINSGDNGAAELVVQCPSGQKMLGSRFDNDLYRDIRPAYITWADIDEDGYQDLVIWKSGLSHQIEANEFVSSIDGEVHVMAVQCQRPFPDGFYIW
;
A
#
# COMPACT_ATOMS: atom_id res chain seq x y z
N MET A 1 45.48 -10.05 -46.24
CA MET A 1 45.76 -8.70 -45.71
C MET A 1 44.43 -7.99 -45.51
N LEU A 2 44.12 -7.70 -44.24
CA LEU A 2 43.35 -6.56 -43.70
C LEU A 2 41.98 -6.12 -44.30
N THR A 3 40.96 -6.27 -43.42
CA THR A 3 39.93 -5.29 -42.99
C THR A 3 38.96 -4.73 -44.04
N ARG A 4 37.64 -4.71 -43.78
CA ARG A 4 36.98 -3.74 -42.89
C ARG A 4 35.70 -4.28 -42.23
N PHE A 5 35.59 -3.97 -40.94
CA PHE A 5 34.43 -4.13 -40.08
C PHE A 5 33.25 -3.26 -40.55
N ALA A 6 32.04 -3.80 -40.48
CA ALA A 6 30.82 -3.00 -40.33
C ALA A 6 29.96 -3.66 -39.24
N VAL A 7 30.16 -3.17 -38.01
CA VAL A 7 29.30 -3.43 -36.87
C VAL A 7 28.02 -2.62 -37.09
N LEU A 8 26.93 -3.27 -37.48
CA LEU A 8 25.59 -2.70 -37.39
C LEU A 8 25.09 -3.01 -35.98
N GLY A 9 25.38 -2.07 -35.07
CA GLY A 9 24.81 -2.06 -33.73
C GLY A 9 23.34 -1.67 -33.80
N THR A 10 22.45 -2.65 -33.73
CA THR A 10 21.03 -2.41 -33.49
C THR A 10 20.87 -2.18 -31.98
N ALA A 11 20.84 -0.91 -31.58
CA ALA A 11 20.41 -0.52 -30.25
C ALA A 11 18.90 -0.80 -30.13
N CYS A 12 18.53 -1.97 -29.61
CA CYS A 12 17.21 -2.15 -29.03
C CYS A 12 17.21 -1.41 -27.69
N LEU A 13 16.91 -0.12 -27.75
CA LEU A 13 16.48 0.66 -26.60
C LEU A 13 15.13 0.09 -26.15
N ALA A 14 15.16 -0.97 -25.34
CA ALA A 14 14.01 -1.39 -24.57
C ALA A 14 13.76 -0.29 -23.54
N ALA A 15 13.01 0.73 -23.95
CA ALA A 15 12.32 1.59 -23.02
C ALA A 15 11.37 0.66 -22.25
N VAL A 16 11.82 0.18 -21.09
CA VAL A 16 10.97 -0.38 -20.03
C VAL A 16 10.15 0.80 -19.53
N LEU A 17 9.19 1.21 -20.34
CA LEU A 17 8.03 1.95 -19.91
C LEU A 17 7.21 0.92 -19.12
N GLY A 18 7.61 0.72 -17.87
CA GLY A 18 6.76 0.17 -16.81
C GLY A 18 5.62 1.13 -16.57
N VAL A 19 4.78 1.34 -17.59
CA VAL A 19 3.41 1.80 -17.42
C VAL A 19 2.65 0.53 -17.07
N GLY A 20 2.89 0.05 -15.83
CA GLY A 20 1.96 -0.86 -15.20
C GLY A 20 0.60 -0.20 -15.31
N LEU A 21 -0.29 -0.83 -16.07
CA LEU A 21 -1.68 -0.42 -16.22
C LEU A 21 -2.32 -0.44 -14.82
N TRP A 22 -2.19 0.67 -14.10
CA TRP A 22 -2.89 0.97 -12.86
C TRP A 22 -4.38 1.09 -13.17
N ARG A 23 -5.07 -0.05 -13.20
CA ARG A 23 -6.53 -0.10 -13.33
C ARG A 23 -7.16 0.04 -11.92
N SER A 24 -7.86 1.17 -11.78
CA SER A 24 -8.84 1.57 -10.75
C SER A 24 -8.34 1.78 -9.32
N GLU A 25 -8.06 3.06 -9.06
CA GLU A 25 -7.66 3.72 -7.82
C GLU A 25 -8.81 3.86 -6.80
N HIS A 26 -9.39 2.75 -6.34
CA HIS A 26 -10.33 2.81 -5.23
C HIS A 26 -9.62 2.51 -3.92
N PHE A 27 -9.30 3.58 -3.19
CA PHE A 27 -8.93 3.46 -1.79
C PHE A 27 -10.11 2.95 -0.99
N GLN A 28 -9.96 1.78 -0.38
CA GLN A 28 -10.86 1.32 0.65
C GLN A 28 -10.32 1.79 2.00
N ALA A 29 -11.03 2.74 2.63
CA ALA A 29 -10.74 3.13 4.01
C ALA A 29 -11.04 1.98 4.97
N LEU A 30 -10.20 1.82 5.99
CA LEU A 30 -10.48 0.93 7.11
C LEU A 30 -11.11 1.74 8.24
N ASP A 31 -12.20 1.29 8.83
CA ASP A 31 -12.78 1.95 10.00
C ASP A 31 -11.96 1.65 11.27
N TYR A 32 -12.07 2.52 12.27
CA TYR A 32 -11.45 2.34 13.59
C TYR A 32 -12.10 1.18 14.36
N ASP A 33 -11.30 0.49 15.18
CA ASP A 33 -11.75 -0.54 16.11
C ASP A 33 -12.56 -1.66 15.43
N ASP A 34 -12.20 -2.02 14.20
CA ASP A 34 -12.91 -3.00 13.37
C ASP A 34 -11.98 -4.04 12.73
N LEU A 35 -12.58 -5.13 12.29
CA LEU A 35 -11.91 -6.31 11.75
C LEU A 35 -12.21 -6.49 10.26
N HIS A 36 -11.24 -6.14 9.44
CA HIS A 36 -11.32 -6.17 7.97
C HIS A 36 -10.74 -7.47 7.43
N ARG A 37 -11.38 -8.05 6.41
CA ARG A 37 -10.95 -9.30 5.78
C ARG A 37 -10.74 -9.13 4.29
N PHE A 38 -9.60 -9.63 3.80
CA PHE A 38 -9.19 -9.55 2.41
C PHE A 38 -8.73 -10.92 1.93
N ASP A 39 -9.01 -11.24 0.67
CA ASP A 39 -8.50 -12.44 0.02
C ASP A 39 -7.35 -12.02 -0.92
N VAL A 40 -6.11 -12.27 -0.50
CA VAL A 40 -4.86 -11.85 -1.15
C VAL A 40 -4.20 -13.08 -1.79
N GLY A 41 -4.30 -13.19 -3.11
CA GLY A 41 -3.97 -14.45 -3.80
C GLY A 41 -4.84 -15.61 -3.29
N LYS A 42 -4.21 -16.62 -2.69
CA LYS A 42 -4.89 -17.76 -2.04
C LYS A 42 -5.06 -17.60 -0.52
N HIS A 43 -4.61 -16.48 0.04
CA HIS A 43 -4.50 -16.28 1.48
C HIS A 43 -5.60 -15.38 1.98
N ARG A 44 -6.27 -15.78 3.07
CA ARG A 44 -7.22 -14.93 3.76
C ARG A 44 -6.49 -14.12 4.82
N ILE A 45 -6.39 -12.82 4.58
CA ILE A 45 -5.71 -11.86 5.43
C ILE A 45 -6.75 -11.11 6.25
N THR A 46 -6.46 -10.93 7.54
CA THR A 46 -7.30 -10.14 8.43
C THR A 46 -6.50 -8.97 8.95
N ILE A 47 -7.08 -7.77 8.90
CA ILE A 47 -6.49 -6.54 9.45
C ILE A 47 -7.44 -6.03 10.52
N GLU A 48 -7.00 -6.05 11.77
CA GLU A 48 -7.70 -5.40 12.88
C GLU A 48 -7.14 -4.00 13.08
N THR A 49 -8.00 -2.99 13.14
CA THR A 49 -7.62 -1.64 13.52
C THR A 49 -7.89 -1.45 15.01
N ARG A 50 -6.97 -0.84 15.76
CA ARG A 50 -7.13 -0.56 17.20
C ARG A 50 -6.72 0.87 17.51
N SER A 51 -7.66 1.70 17.96
CA SER A 51 -7.35 3.05 18.43
C SER A 51 -6.46 3.01 19.67
N PHE A 52 -5.52 3.95 19.81
CA PHE A 52 -4.69 4.07 21.03
C PHE A 52 -5.40 4.81 22.18
N ALA A 53 -6.59 5.36 21.95
CA ALA A 53 -7.33 6.13 22.95
C ALA A 53 -8.14 5.25 23.90
N ILE A 54 -8.25 5.70 25.16
CA ILE A 54 -8.89 4.99 26.28
C ILE A 54 -10.41 4.88 26.12
N ASN A 55 -11.00 5.68 25.21
CA ASN A 55 -12.41 5.66 24.87
C ASN A 55 -12.54 5.35 23.37
N SER A 56 -13.24 4.26 23.03
CA SER A 56 -13.56 3.91 21.64
C SER A 56 -14.12 5.12 20.89
N GLY A 57 -13.50 5.52 19.77
CA GLY A 57 -14.01 6.57 18.89
C GLY A 57 -13.18 7.85 18.75
N ASP A 58 -11.94 7.90 19.24
CA ASP A 58 -11.02 8.98 18.86
C ASP A 58 -10.44 8.70 17.46
N ASN A 59 -10.55 9.67 16.56
CA ASN A 59 -9.97 9.66 15.21
C ASN A 59 -8.45 9.89 15.24
N GLY A 60 -7.76 9.30 16.22
CA GLY A 60 -6.35 9.53 16.52
C GLY A 60 -5.42 8.47 15.91
N ALA A 61 -4.23 8.34 16.49
CA ALA A 61 -3.32 7.26 16.11
C ALA A 61 -3.96 5.89 16.41
N ALA A 62 -3.66 4.92 15.56
CA ALA A 62 -4.14 3.56 15.69
C ALA A 62 -3.04 2.54 15.39
N GLU A 63 -3.25 1.31 15.82
CA GLU A 63 -2.47 0.16 15.46
C GLU A 63 -3.23 -0.69 14.45
N LEU A 64 -2.52 -1.21 13.45
CA LEU A 64 -3.03 -2.22 12.53
C LEU A 64 -2.40 -3.55 12.90
N VAL A 65 -3.21 -4.54 13.22
CA VAL A 65 -2.76 -5.91 13.48
C VAL A 65 -3.12 -6.76 12.27
N VAL A 66 -2.14 -7.04 11.44
CA VAL A 66 -2.27 -7.88 10.25
C VAL A 66 -2.02 -9.33 10.63
N GLN A 67 -3.00 -10.20 10.44
CA GLN A 67 -2.87 -11.64 10.62
C GLN A 67 -2.38 -12.27 9.31
N CYS A 68 -1.15 -12.81 9.36
CA CYS A 68 -0.48 -13.51 8.27
C CYS A 68 -0.37 -15.01 8.60
N PRO A 69 -0.06 -15.87 7.61
CA PRO A 69 0.19 -17.29 7.85
C PRO A 69 1.28 -17.57 8.89
N SER A 70 2.36 -16.79 8.90
CA SER A 70 3.50 -16.95 9.82
C SER A 70 3.25 -16.38 11.23
N GLY A 71 2.20 -15.57 11.42
CA GLY A 71 1.91 -14.90 12.68
C GLY A 71 1.23 -13.55 12.49
N GLN A 72 1.37 -12.68 13.50
CA GLN A 72 0.79 -11.34 13.45
C GLN A 72 1.89 -10.29 13.21
N LYS A 73 1.57 -9.29 12.39
CA LYS A 73 2.39 -8.10 12.17
C LYS A 73 1.66 -6.87 12.67
N MET A 74 2.33 -6.11 13.52
CA MET A 74 1.81 -4.84 14.06
C MET A 74 2.40 -3.69 13.24
N LEU A 75 1.52 -2.86 12.67
CA LEU A 75 1.89 -1.67 11.91
C LEU A 75 1.28 -0.45 12.60
N GLY A 76 2.12 0.51 12.99
CA GLY A 76 1.63 1.75 13.55
C GLY A 76 1.01 2.63 12.46
N SER A 77 -0.23 3.06 12.67
CA SER A 77 -0.81 4.19 11.97
C SER A 77 -0.40 5.49 12.66
N ARG A 78 -0.11 6.51 11.84
CA ARG A 78 0.16 7.86 12.32
C ARG A 78 -1.10 8.70 12.19
N PHE A 79 -1.22 9.64 13.11
CA PHE A 79 -2.23 10.68 13.07
C PHE A 79 -1.55 12.03 13.14
N ASP A 80 -1.98 12.94 12.27
CA ASP A 80 -1.54 14.32 12.28
C ASP A 80 -2.74 15.19 12.67
N ASN A 81 -2.63 15.82 13.84
CA ASN A 81 -3.68 16.65 14.46
C ASN A 81 -4.01 17.88 13.60
N ASP A 82 -3.08 18.34 12.77
CA ASP A 82 -3.24 19.56 11.97
C ASP A 82 -4.10 19.32 10.73
N LEU A 83 -4.45 18.07 10.43
CA LEU A 83 -5.22 17.71 9.25
C LEU A 83 -6.70 18.07 9.32
N TYR A 84 -7.29 18.31 10.52
CA TYR A 84 -8.72 18.63 10.72
C TYR A 84 -9.68 17.83 9.80
N ARG A 85 -9.35 16.57 9.52
CA ARG A 85 -10.05 15.68 8.58
C ARG A 85 -10.39 14.37 9.28
N ASP A 86 -11.44 13.72 8.81
CA ASP A 86 -11.75 12.34 9.19
C ASP A 86 -10.68 11.41 8.59
N ILE A 87 -9.55 11.27 9.30
CA ILE A 87 -8.47 10.38 8.92
C ILE A 87 -8.82 9.00 9.38
N ARG A 88 -8.80 8.04 8.45
CA ARG A 88 -8.94 6.63 8.76
C ARG A 88 -7.59 6.03 9.19
N PRO A 89 -7.57 5.00 10.06
CA PRO A 89 -6.35 4.30 10.47
C PRO A 89 -5.46 3.91 9.30
N ALA A 90 -6.07 3.42 8.22
CA ALA A 90 -5.38 3.06 6.99
C ALA A 90 -6.35 3.05 5.81
N TYR A 91 -5.78 2.96 4.62
CA TYR A 91 -6.48 2.75 3.37
C TYR A 91 -5.82 1.61 2.61
N ILE A 92 -6.60 0.92 1.78
CA ILE A 92 -6.14 -0.26 1.05
C ILE A 92 -6.32 -0.04 -0.45
N THR A 93 -5.34 -0.50 -1.23
CA THR A 93 -5.46 -0.67 -2.68
C THR A 93 -4.86 -2.01 -3.10
N TRP A 94 -5.04 -2.34 -4.38
CA TRP A 94 -4.42 -3.52 -5.00
C TRP A 94 -3.42 -3.07 -6.06
N ALA A 95 -2.21 -3.61 -6.01
CA ALA A 95 -1.18 -3.34 -7.01
C ALA A 95 -0.17 -4.50 -7.05
N ASP A 96 0.46 -4.73 -8.20
CA ASP A 96 1.60 -5.62 -8.33
C ASP A 96 2.85 -4.84 -7.89
N ILE A 97 3.29 -5.05 -6.65
CA ILE A 97 4.36 -4.24 -6.04
C ILE A 97 5.74 -4.86 -6.25
N ASP A 98 5.82 -6.19 -6.25
CA ASP A 98 7.07 -6.93 -6.40
C ASP A 98 7.32 -7.46 -7.84
N GLU A 99 6.47 -7.06 -8.79
CA GLU A 99 6.56 -7.38 -10.22
C GLU A 99 6.47 -8.89 -10.51
N ASP A 100 5.72 -9.62 -9.69
CA ASP A 100 5.52 -11.06 -9.81
C ASP A 100 4.35 -11.44 -10.75
N GLY A 101 3.57 -10.46 -11.19
CA GLY A 101 2.41 -10.61 -12.09
C GLY A 101 1.07 -10.82 -11.38
N TYR A 102 1.02 -10.78 -10.05
CA TYR A 102 -0.18 -10.88 -9.22
C TYR A 102 -0.44 -9.57 -8.46
N GLN A 103 -1.64 -9.46 -7.87
CA GLN A 103 -2.03 -8.24 -7.15
C GLN A 103 -1.83 -8.42 -5.65
N ASP A 104 -1.03 -7.54 -5.08
CA ASP A 104 -0.77 -7.45 -3.65
C ASP A 104 -1.71 -6.48 -2.95
N LEU A 105 -1.88 -6.68 -1.65
CA LEU A 105 -2.65 -5.78 -0.80
C LEU A 105 -1.74 -4.66 -0.28
N VAL A 106 -1.93 -3.45 -0.79
CA VAL A 106 -1.14 -2.29 -0.39
C VAL A 106 -1.77 -1.58 0.80
N ILE A 107 -0.99 -1.33 1.85
CA ILE A 107 -1.45 -0.65 3.07
C ILE A 107 -0.94 0.79 3.08
N TRP A 108 -1.85 1.74 2.97
CA TRP A 108 -1.58 3.17 3.01
C TRP A 108 -1.93 3.73 4.38
N LYS A 109 -1.05 4.54 4.94
CA LYS A 109 -1.21 5.20 6.24
C LYS A 109 -1.05 6.70 6.08
N SER A 110 -1.54 7.48 7.06
CA SER A 110 -1.27 8.92 7.05
C SER A 110 0.24 9.17 7.10
N GLY A 111 0.71 9.95 6.14
CA GLY A 111 2.08 10.45 6.06
C GLY A 111 2.20 11.86 6.61
N LEU A 112 3.36 12.47 6.36
CA LEU A 112 3.55 13.90 6.63
C LEU A 112 2.93 14.74 5.50
N SER A 113 2.58 16.00 5.80
CA SER A 113 2.22 17.00 4.77
C SER A 113 0.97 16.68 3.93
N HIS A 114 -0.12 16.23 4.55
CA HIS A 114 -1.40 15.97 3.87
C HIS A 114 -1.32 14.89 2.77
N GLN A 115 -0.46 13.89 2.95
CA GLN A 115 -0.33 12.76 2.05
C GLN A 115 -0.56 11.45 2.79
N ILE A 116 -0.93 10.43 2.03
CA ILE A 116 -0.89 9.04 2.48
C ILE A 116 0.35 8.38 1.90
N GLU A 117 0.96 7.52 2.71
CA GLU A 117 2.20 6.83 2.40
C GLU A 117 2.00 5.32 2.53
N ALA A 118 2.54 4.56 1.60
CA ALA A 118 2.62 3.10 1.68
C ALA A 118 4.09 2.69 1.71
N ASN A 119 4.45 1.94 2.76
CA ASN A 119 5.76 1.30 2.90
C ASN A 119 5.63 -0.22 2.95
N GLU A 120 4.42 -0.73 3.19
CA GLU A 120 4.17 -2.14 3.42
C GLU A 120 3.05 -2.64 2.50
N PHE A 121 3.18 -3.89 2.08
CA PHE A 121 2.17 -4.61 1.32
C PHE A 121 2.09 -6.05 1.80
N VAL A 122 0.96 -6.71 1.59
CA VAL A 122 0.83 -8.15 1.79
C VAL A 122 0.98 -8.83 0.44
N SER A 123 2.01 -9.67 0.31
CA SER A 123 2.29 -10.36 -0.97
C SER A 123 1.24 -11.42 -1.25
N SER A 124 0.81 -11.49 -2.50
CA SER A 124 -0.11 -12.53 -2.98
C SER A 124 0.49 -13.94 -3.01
N ILE A 125 1.82 -14.05 -3.03
CA ILE A 125 2.54 -15.33 -3.10
C ILE A 125 2.50 -16.06 -1.77
N ASP A 126 2.90 -15.38 -0.70
CA ASP A 126 3.09 -15.98 0.62
C ASP A 126 2.08 -15.49 1.66
N GLY A 127 1.34 -14.42 1.40
CA GLY A 127 0.39 -13.84 2.35
C GLY A 127 1.05 -13.09 3.49
N GLU A 128 2.35 -12.78 3.37
CA GLU A 128 3.13 -12.11 4.40
C GLU A 128 3.27 -10.62 4.13
N VAL A 129 3.52 -9.85 5.20
CA VAL A 129 3.77 -8.41 5.09
C VAL A 129 5.23 -8.17 4.71
N HIS A 130 5.43 -7.52 3.58
CA HIS A 130 6.74 -7.12 3.05
C HIS A 130 6.89 -5.60 3.07
N VAL A 131 8.15 -5.14 3.02
CA VAL A 131 8.48 -3.72 2.90
C VAL A 131 8.78 -3.42 1.45
N MET A 132 8.17 -2.36 0.94
CA MET A 132 8.38 -1.88 -0.42
C MET A 132 9.84 -1.43 -0.62
N ALA A 133 10.40 -1.72 -1.80
CA ALA A 133 11.73 -1.22 -2.17
C ALA A 133 11.76 0.31 -2.30
N VAL A 134 10.63 0.91 -2.70
CA VAL A 134 10.44 2.35 -2.82
C VAL A 134 9.13 2.73 -2.13
N GLN A 135 9.20 3.66 -1.19
CA GLN A 135 8.00 4.22 -0.55
C GLN A 135 7.10 4.89 -1.60
N CYS A 136 5.81 4.58 -1.56
CA CYS A 136 4.81 5.27 -2.36
C CYS A 136 4.17 6.38 -1.55
N GLN A 137 3.94 7.55 -2.17
CA GLN A 137 3.24 8.68 -1.54
C GLN A 137 2.15 9.19 -2.49
N ARG A 138 0.99 9.56 -1.93
CA ARG A 138 -0.14 10.09 -2.69
C ARG A 138 -0.86 11.19 -1.91
N PRO A 139 -1.49 12.16 -2.59
CA PRO A 139 -2.47 13.02 -1.94
C PRO A 139 -3.58 12.18 -1.28
N PHE A 140 -4.21 12.72 -0.23
CA PHE A 140 -5.43 12.11 0.28
C PHE A 140 -6.46 11.96 -0.87
N PRO A 141 -7.21 10.85 -0.93
CA PRO A 141 -8.23 10.67 -1.95
C PRO A 141 -9.28 11.80 -1.85
N ASP A 142 -9.47 12.54 -2.94
CA ASP A 142 -10.52 13.55 -3.03
C ASP A 142 -11.88 12.86 -2.97
N GLY A 143 -12.59 12.98 -1.84
CA GLY A 143 -13.86 12.28 -1.64
C GLY A 143 -14.32 12.16 -0.19
N PHE A 144 -13.41 12.34 0.78
CA PHE A 144 -13.76 12.37 2.21
C PHE A 144 -14.27 13.76 2.69
N TYR A 145 -14.64 14.64 1.75
CA TYR A 145 -15.39 15.88 2.06
C TYR A 145 -16.87 15.54 2.15
N ILE A 146 -17.33 15.04 3.29
CA ILE A 146 -18.77 15.03 3.58
C ILE A 146 -19.03 15.65 4.94
N TRP A 147 -19.93 16.61 4.88
CA TRP A 147 -20.36 17.63 5.83
C TRP A 147 -20.94 17.10 7.14
#